data_AF-A0A3B9JZQ7-F1
#
_entry.id   AF-A0A3B9JZQ7-F1
#
_cell.length_a   1.000
_cell.length_b   1.000
_cell.length_c   1.000
_cell.angle_alpha   90.00
_cell.angle_beta   90.00
_cell.angle_gamma   90.00
#
_symmetry.space_group_name_H-M   'P 1'
#
loop_
_entity.id
_entity.type
_entity.pdbx_description
1 polymer ?
#
loop_
_entity_poly.entity_id
_entity_poly.type
_entity_poly.pdbx_seq_one_letter_code
_entity_poly.pdbx_strand_id
1 'polypeptide(L)'
;MAAQLESEVDFQLHLDNFEGPFDLLLNLIGKHELDISQIALARVTDEFLKYVKQLDSRQEIESASEFLVVAATLLDMKIVSLLPQSQAVDSEDIAALEARDLLFARLLQYRAFKEISSWFSTSLELESVRVAREVRLEETYRNLRPELVWSTDLEQFSQLAQL
;
A
#
# COMPACT_ATOMS: atom_id res chain seq x y z
N MET A 1 -32.88 -26.97 39.36
CA MET A 1 -32.47 -25.59 39.08
C MET A 1 -31.15 -25.65 38.34
N ALA A 2 -31.21 -25.87 37.03
CA ALA A 2 -30.04 -25.91 36.16
C ALA A 2 -29.87 -24.49 35.60
N ALA A 3 -28.78 -23.82 35.97
CA ALA A 3 -28.46 -22.53 35.42
C ALA A 3 -27.81 -22.75 34.05
N GLN A 4 -28.55 -22.43 32.99
CA GLN A 4 -28.01 -22.17 31.67
C GLN A 4 -26.96 -21.05 31.79
N LEU A 5 -25.72 -21.34 31.42
CA LEU A 5 -24.75 -20.30 31.04
C LEU A 5 -24.86 -20.17 29.53
N GLU A 6 -25.74 -19.28 29.08
CA GLU A 6 -25.66 -18.74 27.72
C GLU A 6 -24.43 -17.84 27.69
N SER A 7 -23.33 -18.35 27.15
CA SER A 7 -22.24 -17.50 26.71
C SER A 7 -22.67 -16.86 25.39
N GLU A 8 -23.26 -15.67 25.46
CA GLU A 8 -23.17 -14.73 24.34
C GLU A 8 -21.67 -14.48 24.13
N VAL A 9 -21.11 -15.14 23.12
CA VAL A 9 -19.77 -14.80 22.64
C VAL A 9 -19.92 -13.43 21.99
N ASP A 10 -19.71 -12.39 22.78
CA ASP A 10 -19.46 -11.04 22.28
C ASP A 10 -18.19 -11.12 21.44
N PHE A 11 -18.36 -11.30 20.13
CA PHE A 11 -17.26 -11.46 19.17
C PHE A 11 -16.63 -10.08 18.98
N GLN A 12 -15.80 -9.67 19.93
CA GLN A 12 -14.97 -8.48 19.82
C GLN A 12 -13.83 -8.78 18.85
N LEU A 13 -14.12 -8.61 17.56
CA LEU A 13 -13.12 -8.56 16.51
C LEU A 13 -12.34 -7.26 16.70
N HIS A 14 -11.23 -7.31 17.45
CA HIS A 14 -10.22 -6.25 17.40
C HIS A 14 -9.61 -6.26 16.00
N LEU A 15 -10.06 -5.34 15.16
CA LEU A 15 -9.48 -5.12 13.84
C LEU A 15 -8.12 -4.44 14.03
N ASP A 16 -7.11 -5.13 13.51
CA ASP A 16 -5.71 -4.79 13.29
C ASP A 16 -5.28 -3.32 13.45
N ASN A 17 -4.07 -3.12 14.00
CA ASN A 17 -3.33 -1.87 13.88
C ASN A 17 -3.09 -1.58 12.39
N PHE A 18 -3.96 -0.79 11.76
CA PHE A 18 -3.76 -0.34 10.38
C PHE A 18 -2.52 0.56 10.31
N GLU A 19 -1.70 0.37 9.27
CA GLU A 19 -0.51 1.21 9.05
C GLU A 19 -0.85 2.65 8.60
N GLY A 20 -2.14 2.95 8.38
CA GLY A 20 -2.64 4.27 8.02
C GLY A 20 -4.04 4.26 7.41
N PRO A 21 -4.57 5.43 7.02
CA PRO A 21 -5.95 5.58 6.53
C PRO A 21 -6.19 4.89 5.19
N PHE A 22 -5.18 4.83 4.31
CA PHE A 22 -5.31 4.14 3.02
C PHE A 22 -5.41 2.62 3.17
N ASP A 23 -4.78 2.06 4.19
CA ASP A 23 -4.87 0.62 4.45
C ASP A 23 -6.26 0.22 4.94
N LEU A 24 -6.81 1.02 5.87
CA LEU A 24 -8.19 0.88 6.30
C LEU A 24 -9.14 0.98 5.11
N LEU A 25 -8.97 1.99 4.25
CA LEU A 25 -9.81 2.15 3.05
C LEU A 25 -9.70 0.95 2.12
N LEU A 26 -8.50 0.43 1.85
CA LEU A 26 -8.34 -0.77 1.04
C LEU A 26 -9.03 -1.99 1.66
N ASN A 27 -8.95 -2.15 2.99
CA ASN A 27 -9.61 -3.24 3.70
C ASN A 27 -11.15 -3.15 3.58
N LEU A 28 -11.70 -1.94 3.79
CA LEU A 28 -13.14 -1.67 3.66
C LEU A 28 -13.61 -1.89 2.21
N ILE A 29 -12.88 -1.36 1.23
CA ILE A 29 -13.20 -1.55 -0.20
C ILE A 29 -13.12 -3.04 -0.59
N GLY A 30 -12.12 -3.76 -0.08
CA GLY A 30 -11.96 -5.19 -0.32
C GLY A 30 -13.12 -6.03 0.22
N LYS A 31 -13.67 -5.67 1.40
CA LYS A 31 -14.82 -6.35 2.01
C LYS A 31 -16.11 -6.21 1.21
N HIS A 32 -16.27 -5.12 0.46
CA HIS A 32 -17.48 -4.85 -0.33
C HIS A 32 -17.37 -5.33 -1.79
N GLU A 33 -16.41 -6.20 -2.11
CA GLU A 33 -16.23 -6.88 -3.41
C GLU A 33 -16.59 -6.02 -4.64
N LEU A 34 -15.68 -5.11 -5.00
CA LEU A 34 -15.46 -4.60 -6.38
C LEU A 34 -16.60 -3.91 -7.14
N ASP A 35 -17.71 -3.52 -6.54
CA ASP A 35 -18.61 -2.54 -7.18
C ASP A 35 -18.22 -1.12 -6.79
N ILE A 36 -17.09 -0.61 -7.32
CA ILE A 36 -16.61 0.78 -7.13
C ILE A 36 -17.50 1.77 -7.92
N SER A 37 -18.80 1.71 -7.69
CA SER A 37 -19.80 2.68 -8.14
C SER A 37 -19.98 3.76 -7.09
N GLN A 38 -20.65 4.86 -7.44
CA GLN A 38 -20.96 5.96 -6.51
C GLN A 38 -21.67 5.47 -5.21
N ILE A 39 -22.41 4.35 -5.28
CA ILE A 39 -23.13 3.76 -4.15
C ILE A 39 -22.18 3.09 -3.14
N ALA A 40 -21.03 2.57 -3.58
CA ALA A 40 -20.04 1.95 -2.69
C ALA A 40 -19.19 2.97 -1.94
N LEU A 41 -18.86 4.11 -2.56
CA LEU A 41 -18.08 5.15 -1.89
C LEU A 41 -18.80 5.70 -0.66
N ALA A 42 -20.10 5.96 -0.75
CA ALA A 42 -20.89 6.44 0.38
C ALA A 42 -20.91 5.47 1.56
N ARG A 43 -21.02 4.16 1.30
CA ARG A 43 -20.98 3.11 2.33
C ARG A 43 -19.61 2.99 2.98
N VAL A 44 -18.54 2.99 2.17
CA VAL A 44 -17.16 2.95 2.65
C VAL A 44 -16.84 4.18 3.49
N THR A 45 -17.30 5.36 3.07
CA THR A 45 -17.17 6.60 3.85
C THR A 45 -17.84 6.49 5.21
N ASP A 46 -19.04 5.91 5.29
CA ASP A 46 -19.74 5.75 6.58
C ASP A 46 -19.03 4.78 7.52
N GLU A 47 -18.49 3.67 7.00
CA GLU A 47 -17.70 2.72 7.78
C GLU A 47 -16.37 3.33 8.23
N PHE A 48 -15.69 4.08 7.35
CA PHE A 48 -14.46 4.80 7.68
C PHE A 48 -14.70 5.81 8.80
N LEU A 49 -15.74 6.64 8.69
CA LEU A 49 -16.08 7.63 9.73
C LEU A 49 -16.49 6.97 11.05
N LYS A 50 -17.11 5.79 11.00
CA LYS A 50 -17.43 5.01 12.21
C LYS A 50 -16.15 4.56 12.92
N TYR A 51 -15.16 4.09 12.16
CA TYR A 51 -13.85 3.71 12.70
C TYR A 51 -13.11 4.93 13.29
N VAL A 52 -13.07 6.05 12.56
CA VAL A 52 -12.43 7.30 13.02
C VAL A 52 -13.08 7.84 14.30
N LYS A 53 -14.40 7.68 14.49
CA LYS A 53 -15.08 8.05 15.74
C LYS A 53 -14.76 7.13 16.92
N GLN A 54 -14.33 5.90 16.65
CA GLN A 54 -13.94 4.92 17.67
C GLN A 54 -12.47 5.05 18.09
N LEU A 55 -11.65 5.74 17.30
CA LEU A 55 -10.23 6.02 17.55
C LEU A 55 -9.98 6.89 18.81
N ASP A 56 -11.03 7.39 19.47
CA ASP A 56 -10.93 8.20 20.68
C ASP A 56 -10.83 7.35 21.97
N SER A 57 -9.62 6.89 22.30
CA SER A 57 -9.18 6.80 23.71
C SER A 57 -7.65 6.69 23.85
N ARG A 58 -6.99 7.84 24.04
CA ARG A 58 -5.63 8.00 24.60
C ARG A 58 -4.41 7.40 23.89
N GLN A 59 -4.53 6.47 22.92
CA GLN A 59 -3.36 5.74 22.39
C GLN A 59 -2.87 6.15 20.98
N GLU A 60 -3.65 6.88 20.17
CA GLU A 60 -3.33 7.05 18.73
C GLU A 60 -3.45 8.50 18.21
N ILE A 61 -3.13 9.49 19.05
CA ILE A 61 -3.28 10.93 18.71
C ILE A 61 -2.37 11.36 17.54
N GLU A 62 -1.19 10.74 17.38
CA GLU A 62 -0.23 11.12 16.34
C GLU A 62 -0.70 10.68 14.94
N SER A 63 -1.24 9.46 14.83
CA SER A 63 -1.83 8.92 13.61
C SER A 63 -3.18 9.57 13.25
N ALA A 64 -3.90 10.14 14.22
CA ALA A 64 -5.23 10.71 14.01
C ALA A 64 -5.28 11.83 12.94
N SER A 65 -4.20 12.59 12.77
CA SER A 65 -4.16 13.72 11.81
C SER A 65 -4.38 13.28 10.35
N GLU A 66 -3.77 12.18 9.93
CA GLU A 66 -3.89 11.64 8.57
C GLU A 66 -5.31 11.09 8.32
N PHE A 67 -5.87 10.40 9.31
CA PHE A 67 -7.26 9.93 9.26
C PHE A 67 -8.25 11.08 9.15
N LEU A 68 -8.01 12.20 9.84
CA LEU A 68 -8.88 13.38 9.77
C LEU A 68 -8.85 14.05 8.39
N VAL A 69 -7.68 14.16 7.75
CA VAL A 69 -7.57 14.73 6.39
C VAL A 69 -8.35 13.88 5.38
N VAL A 70 -8.20 12.56 5.46
CA VAL A 70 -8.93 11.62 4.60
C VAL A 70 -10.42 11.64 4.91
N ALA A 71 -10.81 11.67 6.19
CA ALA A 71 -12.21 11.80 6.61
C ALA A 71 -12.87 13.06 6.06
N ALA A 72 -12.20 14.20 6.14
CA ALA A 72 -12.70 15.47 5.61
C ALA A 72 -12.90 15.40 4.09
N THR A 73 -11.96 14.79 3.37
CA THR A 73 -12.02 14.62 1.92
C THR A 73 -13.19 13.70 1.52
N LEU A 74 -13.40 12.59 2.23
CA LEU A 74 -14.51 11.67 1.99
C LEU A 74 -15.88 12.29 2.31
N LEU A 75 -15.95 13.12 3.36
CA LEU A 75 -17.15 13.87 3.69
C LEU A 75 -17.50 14.88 2.59
N ASP A 76 -16.51 15.61 2.09
CA ASP A 76 -16.68 16.59 1.01
C ASP A 76 -17.23 15.91 -0.25
N MET A 77 -16.64 14.78 -0.64
CA MET A 77 -17.14 13.95 -1.74
C MET A 77 -18.57 13.45 -1.51
N LYS A 78 -18.92 13.08 -0.27
CA LYS A 78 -20.27 12.63 0.07
C LYS A 78 -21.29 13.76 -0.03
N ILE A 79 -20.92 14.97 0.39
CA ILE A 79 -21.78 16.17 0.27
C ILE A 79 -22.08 16.43 -1.20
N VAL A 80 -21.05 16.52 -2.05
CA VAL A 80 -21.24 16.78 -3.48
C VAL A 80 -22.07 15.69 -4.14
N SER A 81 -21.84 14.41 -3.82
CA SER A 81 -22.61 13.30 -4.37
C SER A 81 -24.10 13.30 -3.97
N LEU A 82 -24.48 13.97 -2.88
CA LEU A 82 -25.86 14.04 -2.38
C LEU A 82 -26.58 15.33 -2.79
N LEU A 83 -25.86 16.32 -3.31
CA LEU A 83 -26.46 17.56 -3.78
C LEU A 83 -27.28 17.32 -5.07
N PRO A 84 -28.47 17.93 -5.19
CA PRO A 84 -29.27 17.80 -6.40
C PRO A 84 -28.51 18.40 -7.59
N GLN A 85 -28.28 17.57 -8.61
CA GLN A 85 -27.60 17.98 -9.84
C GLN A 85 -28.45 19.04 -10.55
N SER A 86 -27.95 20.28 -10.58
CA SER A 86 -28.49 21.31 -11.46
C SER A 86 -28.27 20.89 -12.91
N GLN A 87 -29.14 21.29 -13.84
CA GLN A 87 -28.98 20.95 -15.26
C GLN A 87 -27.70 21.56 -15.90
N ALA A 88 -27.02 22.47 -15.19
CA ALA A 88 -25.70 22.96 -15.55
C ALA A 88 -24.65 22.19 -14.74
N VAL A 89 -23.69 21.58 -15.43
CA VAL A 89 -22.46 21.05 -14.81
C VAL A 89 -21.68 22.25 -14.27
N ASP A 90 -21.59 22.36 -12.95
CA ASP A 90 -20.83 23.44 -12.31
C ASP A 90 -19.35 23.04 -12.17
N SER A 91 -18.49 24.03 -11.98
CA SER A 91 -17.06 23.85 -11.71
C SER A 91 -16.79 22.99 -10.47
N GLU A 92 -17.69 23.04 -9.47
CA GLU A 92 -17.61 22.24 -8.25
C GLU A 92 -17.86 20.74 -8.49
N ASP A 93 -18.77 20.39 -9.41
CA ASP A 93 -19.03 18.99 -9.77
C ASP A 93 -17.80 18.35 -10.46
N ILE A 94 -17.11 19.12 -11.30
CA ILE A 94 -15.88 18.67 -11.98
C ILE A 94 -14.76 18.46 -10.96
N ALA A 95 -14.57 19.41 -10.04
CA ALA A 95 -13.56 19.32 -9.00
C ALA A 95 -13.77 18.10 -8.07
N ALA A 96 -15.02 17.77 -7.75
CA ALA A 96 -15.34 16.60 -6.93
C ALA A 96 -15.05 15.28 -7.66
N LEU A 97 -15.32 15.20 -8.97
CA LEU A 97 -14.94 14.05 -9.80
C LEU A 97 -13.41 13.89 -9.88
N GLU A 98 -12.67 14.98 -10.05
CA GLU A 98 -11.21 14.95 -10.07
C GLU A 98 -10.62 14.54 -8.72
N ALA A 99 -11.15 15.06 -7.61
CA ALA A 99 -10.73 14.69 -6.27
C ALA A 99 -10.93 13.19 -6.01
N ARG A 100 -12.05 12.63 -6.50
CA ARG A 100 -12.36 11.20 -6.40
C ARG A 100 -11.33 10.37 -7.16
N ASP A 101 -11.05 10.75 -8.40
CA ASP A 101 -10.10 10.03 -9.25
C ASP A 101 -8.67 10.09 -8.68
N LEU A 102 -8.30 11.24 -8.08
CA LEU A 102 -7.04 11.38 -7.36
C LEU A 102 -6.96 10.45 -6.14
N LEU A 103 -8.03 10.34 -5.35
CA LEU A 103 -8.08 9.44 -4.20
C LEU A 103 -7.95 7.98 -4.64
N PHE A 104 -8.62 7.58 -5.73
CA PHE A 104 -8.46 6.25 -6.29
C PHE A 104 -7.05 5.97 -6.82
N ALA A 105 -6.43 6.94 -7.49
CA ALA A 105 -5.05 6.81 -7.94
C ALA A 105 -4.09 6.58 -6.77
N ARG A 106 -4.26 7.32 -5.66
CA ARG A 106 -3.47 7.14 -4.43
C ARG A 106 -3.71 5.77 -3.78
N LEU A 107 -4.95 5.30 -3.74
CA LEU A 107 -5.27 3.96 -3.20
C LEU A 107 -4.61 2.86 -4.04
N LEU A 108 -4.66 2.97 -5.37
CA LEU A 108 -4.01 2.01 -6.27
C LEU A 108 -2.48 2.03 -6.10
N GLN A 109 -1.90 3.22 -5.97
CA GLN A 109 -0.48 3.39 -5.70
C GLN A 109 -0.07 2.76 -4.36
N TYR A 110 -0.82 3.03 -3.29
CA TYR A 110 -0.57 2.42 -1.98
C TYR A 110 -0.67 0.90 -2.04
N ARG A 111 -1.69 0.35 -2.72
CA ARG A 111 -1.82 -1.10 -2.95
C ARG A 111 -0.60 -1.68 -3.65
N ALA A 112 -0.14 -1.05 -4.73
CA ALA A 112 1.02 -1.51 -5.49
C ALA A 112 2.29 -1.54 -4.62
N PHE A 113 2.51 -0.49 -3.81
CA PHE A 113 3.62 -0.48 -2.87
C PHE A 113 3.49 -1.51 -1.77
N LYS A 114 2.29 -1.75 -1.24
CA LYS A 114 2.04 -2.79 -0.24
C LYS A 114 2.39 -4.18 -0.78
N GLU A 115 1.99 -4.47 -2.01
CA GLU A 115 2.32 -5.73 -2.70
C GLU A 115 3.84 -5.88 -2.92
N ILE A 116 4.51 -4.82 -3.38
CA ILE A 116 5.96 -4.81 -3.59
C ILE A 116 6.73 -4.96 -2.26
N SER A 117 6.29 -4.28 -1.20
CA SER A 117 6.87 -4.40 0.14
C SER A 117 6.76 -5.84 0.67
N SER A 118 5.62 -6.49 0.47
CA SER A 118 5.45 -7.91 0.81
C SER A 118 6.41 -8.81 0.03
N TRP A 119 6.61 -8.53 -1.26
CA TRP A 119 7.56 -9.26 -2.10
C TRP A 119 9.02 -9.07 -1.63
N PHE A 120 9.41 -7.84 -1.31
CA PHE A 120 10.73 -7.54 -0.77
C PHE A 120 10.97 -8.23 0.57
N SER A 121 9.99 -8.19 1.47
CA SER A 121 10.08 -8.85 2.78
C SER A 121 10.34 -10.35 2.62
N THR A 122 9.55 -11.01 1.76
CA THR A 122 9.74 -12.44 1.45
C THR A 122 11.10 -12.72 0.83
N SER A 123 11.54 -11.87 -0.12
CA SER A 123 12.82 -12.05 -0.80
C SER A 123 14.01 -11.86 0.16
N LEU A 124 13.94 -10.88 1.05
CA LEU A 124 14.95 -10.65 2.09
C LEU A 124 15.03 -11.82 3.07
N GLU A 125 13.89 -12.39 3.45
CA GLU A 125 13.86 -13.57 4.33
C GLU A 125 14.56 -14.77 3.67
N LEU A 126 14.28 -15.03 2.39
CA LEU A 126 14.92 -16.09 1.62
C LEU A 126 16.44 -15.90 1.45
N GLU A 127 16.90 -14.66 1.27
CA GLU A 127 18.33 -14.34 1.14
C GLU A 127 19.04 -14.20 2.48
N SER A 128 18.32 -14.05 3.60
CA SER A 128 18.91 -13.85 4.94
C SER A 128 19.82 -15.00 5.38
N VAL A 129 19.60 -16.21 4.85
CA VAL A 129 20.40 -17.41 5.11
C VAL A 129 21.57 -17.59 4.13
N ARG A 130 21.68 -16.73 3.10
CA ARG A 130 22.77 -16.78 2.13
C ARG A 130 23.89 -15.86 2.57
N VAL A 131 25.09 -16.41 2.73
CA VAL A 131 26.29 -15.66 3.13
C VAL A 131 27.31 -15.77 2.01
N ALA A 132 27.92 -14.63 1.66
CA ALA A 132 29.02 -14.63 0.70
C ALA A 132 30.19 -15.45 1.24
N ARG A 133 30.82 -16.24 0.37
CA ARG A 133 31.99 -17.03 0.75
C ARG A 133 33.19 -16.11 0.92
N GLU A 134 33.55 -15.76 2.16
CA GLU A 134 34.75 -14.98 2.49
C GLU A 134 36.06 -15.80 2.50
N VAL A 135 36.12 -16.88 1.71
CA VAL A 135 37.32 -17.73 1.66
C VAL A 135 38.33 -17.09 0.72
N ARG A 136 39.53 -16.79 1.26
CA ARG A 136 40.68 -16.41 0.43
C ARG A 136 40.99 -17.54 -0.56
N LEU A 137 41.33 -17.19 -1.80
CA LEU A 137 41.89 -18.14 -2.76
C LEU A 137 43.06 -18.88 -2.10
N GLU A 138 42.99 -20.22 -2.04
CA GLU A 138 44.09 -21.02 -1.52
C GLU A 138 45.36 -20.74 -2.34
N GLU A 139 46.51 -20.83 -1.69
CA GLU A 139 47.79 -20.40 -2.26
C GLU A 139 48.12 -21.11 -3.59
N THR A 140 47.71 -22.37 -3.72
CA THR A 140 47.83 -23.19 -4.93
C THR A 140 47.07 -22.61 -6.13
N TYR A 141 45.94 -21.95 -5.91
CA TYR A 141 45.10 -21.36 -6.98
C TYR A 141 45.38 -19.88 -7.24
N ARG A 142 46.16 -19.22 -6.40
CA ARG A 142 46.49 -17.78 -6.54
C ARG A 142 47.18 -17.46 -7.86
N ASN A 143 47.91 -18.42 -8.42
CA ASN A 143 48.71 -18.28 -9.64
C ASN A 143 48.12 -18.99 -10.87
N LEU A 144 46.97 -19.66 -10.74
CA LEU A 144 46.27 -20.32 -11.86
C LEU A 144 45.47 -19.29 -12.68
N ARG A 145 46.12 -18.22 -13.13
CA ARG A 145 45.50 -17.26 -14.05
C ARG A 145 45.42 -17.91 -15.42
N PRO A 146 44.26 -17.84 -16.11
CA PRO A 146 44.19 -18.28 -17.49
C PRO A 146 45.21 -17.50 -18.32
N GLU A 147 45.87 -18.17 -19.25
CA GLU A 147 46.76 -17.50 -20.19
C GLU A 147 45.94 -16.48 -20.99
N LEU A 148 46.34 -15.22 -20.89
CA LEU A 148 45.67 -14.13 -21.59
C LEU A 148 46.11 -14.20 -23.06
N VAL A 149 45.32 -14.91 -23.86
CA VAL A 149 45.49 -14.93 -25.31
C VAL A 149 44.90 -13.65 -25.87
N TRP A 150 45.74 -12.63 -26.03
CA TRP A 150 45.37 -11.42 -26.75
C TRP A 150 45.22 -11.73 -28.23
N SER A 151 43.99 -11.93 -28.70
CA SER A 151 43.68 -12.10 -30.12
C SER A 151 43.50 -10.77 -30.88
N THR A 152 43.58 -9.65 -30.15
CA THR A 152 43.17 -8.33 -30.64
C THR A 152 44.37 -7.40 -30.73
N ASP A 153 44.50 -6.71 -31.87
CA ASP A 153 45.57 -5.74 -32.08
C ASP A 153 45.19 -4.35 -31.53
N LEU A 154 46.15 -3.45 -31.36
CA LEU A 154 45.96 -2.14 -30.71
C LEU A 154 44.83 -1.31 -31.35
N GLU A 155 44.74 -1.31 -32.69
CA GLU A 155 43.68 -0.62 -33.42
C GLU A 155 42.29 -1.21 -33.14
N GLN A 156 42.19 -2.54 -33.13
CA GLN A 156 40.93 -3.23 -32.87
C GLN A 156 40.46 -3.02 -31.43
N PHE A 157 41.39 -2.95 -30.47
CA PHE A 157 41.08 -2.61 -29.09
C PHE A 157 40.52 -1.18 -28.97
N SER A 158 41.09 -0.23 -29.71
CA SER A 158 40.63 1.17 -29.72
C SER A 158 39.20 1.34 -30.26
N GLN A 159 38.80 0.52 -31.23
CA GLN A 159 37.44 0.54 -31.79
C GLN A 159 36.40 0.02 -30.79
N LEU A 160 36.74 -1.03 -30.02
CA LEU A 160 35.83 -1.60 -29.01
C LEU A 160 35.57 -0.64 -27.83
N ALA A 161 36.56 0.20 -27.47
CA ALA A 161 36.45 1.15 -26.37
C ALA A 161 35.65 2.43 -26.72
N GLN A 162 35.25 2.61 -27.98
CA GLN A 162 34.40 3.72 -28.43
C GLN A 162 32.90 3.38 -28.46
N LEU A 163 32.53 2.12 -28.17
CA LEU A 163 31.16 1.66 -27.94
C LEU A 163 30.75 1.86 -26.47
#